data_AF-A0AA97G2X4-F1
#
_entry.id   AF-A0AA97G2X4-F1
#
_cell.length_a   1.000
_cell.length_b   1.000
_cell.length_c   1.000
_cell.angle_alpha   90.00
_cell.angle_beta   90.00
_cell.angle_gamma   90.00
#
_symmetry.space_group_name_H-M   'P 1'
#
loop_
_entity.id
_entity.type
_entity.pdbx_description
1 polymer ?
#
loop_
_entity_poly.entity_id
_entity_poly.type
_entity_poly.pdbx_seq_one_letter_code
_entity_poly.pdbx_strand_id
1 'polypeptide(L)'
;MKITMVKKIMADGSPCKKCSEVLERLQSSGYLEKIDQVLIAKEGETSSEGALLADHYQVDKAPFFVVEEDGQEPRVYTVYFKLVKEVLNRQAA
;
A
#
# COMPACT_ATOMS: atom_id res chain seq x y z
N MET A 1 12.73 7.59 4.35
CA MET A 1 11.80 7.03 3.33
C MET A 1 10.89 6.05 4.03
N LYS A 2 9.59 6.34 4.06
CA LYS A 2 8.57 5.51 4.71
C LYS A 2 7.65 4.95 3.63
N ILE A 3 7.41 3.64 3.66
CA ILE A 3 6.51 2.97 2.70
C ILE A 3 5.32 2.44 3.48
N THR A 4 4.16 3.02 3.23
CA THR A 4 2.89 2.63 3.83
C THR A 4 2.06 1.87 2.82
N MET A 5 1.77 0.59 3.09
CA MET A 5 0.85 -0.22 2.28
C MET A 5 -0.56 -0.11 2.85
N VAL A 6 -1.54 0.19 2.01
CA VAL A 6 -2.96 0.16 2.39
C VAL A 6 -3.63 -1.04 1.73
N LYS A 7 -4.20 -1.92 2.56
CA LYS A 7 -5.02 -3.06 2.11
C LYS A 7 -6.49 -2.78 2.41
N LYS A 8 -7.38 -3.20 1.51
CA LYS A 8 -8.83 -3.06 1.71
C LYS A 8 -9.47 -4.38 2.15
N ILE A 9 -10.38 -4.29 3.11
CA ILE A 9 -11.27 -5.36 3.54
C ILE A 9 -12.69 -4.98 3.14
N MET A 10 -13.42 -5.93 2.56
CA MET A 10 -14.81 -5.74 2.14
C MET A 10 -15.73 -5.56 3.35
N ALA A 11 -16.93 -5.02 3.17
CA ALA A 11 -17.89 -4.86 4.27
C ALA A 11 -18.24 -6.21 4.94
N ASP A 12 -18.17 -7.28 4.15
CA ASP A 12 -18.33 -8.69 4.56
C ASP A 12 -17.16 -9.24 5.41
N GLY A 13 -16.09 -8.45 5.63
CA GLY A 13 -14.89 -8.88 6.35
C GLY A 13 -13.90 -9.69 5.49
N SER A 14 -14.29 -10.04 4.27
CA SER A 14 -13.44 -10.71 3.30
C SER A 14 -12.26 -9.81 2.85
N PRO A 15 -10.99 -10.26 2.97
CA PRO A 15 -9.85 -9.50 2.47
C PRO A 15 -9.87 -9.43 0.94
N CYS A 16 -9.48 -8.28 0.38
CA CYS A 16 -9.39 -8.16 -1.07
C CYS A 16 -8.38 -9.17 -1.64
N LYS A 17 -8.81 -10.01 -2.59
CA LYS A 17 -7.96 -11.04 -3.23
C LYS A 17 -6.64 -10.47 -3.76
N LYS A 18 -6.69 -9.24 -4.29
CA LYS A 18 -5.52 -8.54 -4.83
C LYS A 18 -4.51 -8.14 -3.75
N CYS A 19 -4.97 -7.84 -2.53
CA CYS A 19 -4.10 -7.55 -1.39
C CYS A 19 -3.27 -8.78 -1.03
N SER A 20 -3.89 -9.96 -0.96
CA SER A 20 -3.20 -11.22 -0.66
C SER A 20 -2.14 -11.57 -1.70
N GLU A 21 -2.48 -11.46 -3.00
CA GLU A 21 -1.53 -11.70 -4.10
C GLU A 21 -0.31 -10.77 -4.04
N VAL A 22 -0.53 -9.49 -3.73
CA VAL A 22 0.56 -8.51 -3.63
C VAL A 22 1.41 -8.74 -2.38
N LEU A 23 0.81 -9.10 -1.25
CA LEU A 23 1.52 -9.46 -0.02
C LEU A 23 2.41 -10.69 -0.22
N GLU A 24 1.89 -11.73 -0.88
CA GLU A 24 2.66 -12.93 -1.19
C GLU A 24 3.84 -12.61 -2.11
N ARG A 25 3.63 -11.76 -3.13
CA ARG A 25 4.72 -11.29 -4.00
C ARG A 25 5.77 -10.47 -3.24
N LEU A 26 5.35 -9.56 -2.36
CA LEU A 26 6.25 -8.78 -1.51
C LEU A 26 7.09 -9.70 -0.62
N GLN A 27 6.47 -10.71 -0.02
CA GLN A 27 7.15 -11.70 0.81
C GLN A 27 8.12 -12.55 0.00
N SER A 28 7.69 -13.11 -1.13
CA SER A 28 8.53 -13.93 -2.00
C SER A 28 9.68 -13.16 -2.63
N SER A 29 9.55 -11.85 -2.81
CA SER A 29 10.61 -10.99 -3.35
C SER A 29 11.54 -10.42 -2.28
N GLY A 30 11.28 -10.68 -0.99
CA GLY A 30 12.05 -10.09 0.11
C GLY A 30 11.84 -8.57 0.27
N TYR A 31 10.76 -8.02 -0.28
CA TYR A 31 10.44 -6.59 -0.16
C TYR A 31 9.47 -6.29 0.98
N LEU A 32 8.89 -7.32 1.60
CA LEU A 32 7.97 -7.15 2.73
C LEU A 32 8.65 -6.40 3.90
N GLU A 33 9.94 -6.67 4.14
CA GLU A 33 10.77 -5.98 5.13
C GLU A 33 11.03 -4.49 4.82
N LYS A 34 10.82 -4.06 3.57
CA LYS A 34 10.94 -2.65 3.17
C LYS A 34 9.66 -1.86 3.43
N ILE A 35 8.53 -2.54 3.68
CA ILE A 35 7.26 -1.90 4.01
C ILE A 35 7.29 -1.53 5.50
N ASP A 36 7.26 -0.24 5.78
CA ASP A 36 7.36 0.30 7.14
C ASP A 36 6.03 0.15 7.90
N GLN A 37 4.92 0.35 7.19
CA GLN A 37 3.59 0.35 7.81
C GLN A 37 2.56 -0.31 6.88
N VAL A 38 1.64 -1.09 7.47
CA VAL A 38 0.51 -1.69 6.74
C VAL A 38 -0.80 -1.26 7.39
N LEU A 39 -1.59 -0.47 6.67
CA LEU A 39 -2.89 0.04 7.11
C LEU A 39 -4.04 -0.73 6.46
N ILE A 40 -5.17 -0.75 7.15
CA ILE A 40 -6.38 -1.44 6.72
C ILE A 40 -7.46 -0.41 6.44
N ALA A 41 -8.02 -0.45 5.23
CA ALA A 41 -9.21 0.30 4.83
C ALA A 41 -10.39 -0.66 4.83
N LYS A 42 -11.37 -0.48 5.72
CA LYS A 42 -12.57 -1.31 5.72
C LYS A 42 -13.69 -0.60 4.95
N GLU A 43 -14.30 -1.33 4.03
CA GLU A 43 -15.41 -0.81 3.24
C GLU A 43 -16.61 -0.50 4.13
N GLY A 44 -17.08 0.75 4.07
CA GLY A 44 -18.13 1.28 4.95
C GLY A 44 -17.61 1.89 6.25
N GLU A 45 -16.31 1.77 6.58
CA GLU A 45 -15.71 2.38 7.75
C GLU A 45 -14.76 3.52 7.34
N THR A 46 -15.33 4.73 7.19
CA THR A 46 -14.57 5.93 6.79
C THR A 46 -13.59 6.42 7.86
N SER A 47 -13.70 5.91 9.08
CA SER A 47 -12.81 6.26 10.19
C SER A 47 -11.55 5.40 10.28
N SER A 48 -11.44 4.32 9.48
CA SER A 48 -10.20 3.52 9.47
C SER A 48 -9.05 4.33 8.88
N GLU A 49 -7.84 4.20 9.42
CA GLU A 49 -6.65 4.91 8.91
C GLU A 49 -6.43 4.69 7.41
N GLY A 50 -6.63 3.46 6.91
CA GLY A 50 -6.50 3.17 5.49
C GLY A 50 -7.58 3.84 4.64
N ALA A 51 -8.80 4.03 5.17
CA ALA A 51 -9.89 4.70 4.47
C ALA A 51 -9.66 6.22 4.41
N LEU A 52 -9.19 6.83 5.49
CA LEU A 52 -8.77 8.23 5.51
C LEU A 52 -7.64 8.49 4.53
N LEU A 53 -6.65 7.58 4.47
CA LEU A 53 -5.54 7.70 3.52
C LEU A 53 -6.02 7.54 2.07
N ALA A 54 -6.92 6.60 1.81
CA ALA A 54 -7.54 6.39 0.50
C ALA A 54 -8.31 7.64 0.04
N ASP A 55 -9.08 8.25 0.93
CA ASP A 55 -9.81 9.50 0.66
C ASP A 55 -8.85 10.67 0.41
N HIS A 56 -7.84 10.84 1.28
CA HIS A 56 -6.84 11.89 1.16
C HIS A 56 -6.12 11.89 -0.18
N TYR A 57 -5.74 10.69 -0.66
CA TYR A 57 -5.08 10.53 -1.95
C TYR A 57 -6.05 10.26 -3.12
N GLN A 58 -7.36 10.31 -2.87
CA GLN A 58 -8.43 10.01 -3.82
C GLN A 58 -8.24 8.67 -4.57
N VAL A 59 -7.80 7.64 -3.84
CA VAL A 59 -7.55 6.30 -4.36
C VAL A 59 -8.68 5.36 -3.97
N ASP A 60 -9.49 4.97 -4.96
CA ASP A 60 -10.56 3.98 -4.78
C ASP A 60 -10.06 2.52 -4.82
N LYS A 61 -8.91 2.28 -5.48
CA LYS A 61 -8.39 0.94 -5.76
C LYS A 61 -7.42 0.46 -4.68
N ALA A 62 -7.64 -0.75 -4.18
CA ALA A 62 -6.75 -1.41 -3.23
C ALA A 62 -6.22 -2.76 -3.78
N PRO A 63 -5.01 -3.18 -3.38
CA PRO A 63 -4.06 -2.49 -2.50
C PRO A 63 -3.37 -1.30 -3.21
N PHE A 64 -2.95 -0.31 -2.43
CA PHE A 64 -2.08 0.77 -2.90
C PHE A 64 -0.98 1.06 -1.87
N PHE A 65 0.01 1.83 -2.29
CA PHE A 65 1.19 2.14 -1.51
C PHE A 65 1.42 3.64 -1.51
N VAL A 66 1.73 4.20 -0.35
CA VAL A 66 2.13 5.59 -0.18
C VAL A 66 3.59 5.60 0.22
N VAL A 67 4.38 6.35 -0.52
CA VAL A 67 5.82 6.45 -0.32
C VAL A 67 6.14 7.89 0.05
N GLU A 68 6.60 8.07 1.28
CA GLU A 68 6.99 9.35 1.84
C GLU A 68 8.52 9.44 1.85
N GLU A 69 9.05 10.39 1.10
CA GLU A 69 10.48 10.66 1.01
C GLU A 69 10.78 12.01 1.66
N ASP A 70 11.92 12.11 2.35
CA ASP A 70 12.29 13.34 3.04
C ASP A 70 12.51 14.47 2.01
N GLY A 71 11.83 15.60 2.21
CA GLY A 71 11.88 16.74 1.29
C GLY A 71 11.12 16.55 -0.04
N GLN A 72 10.31 15.50 -0.19
CA GLN A 72 9.47 15.28 -1.38
C GLN A 72 8.01 15.06 -1.01
N GLU A 73 7.11 15.38 -1.95
CA GLU A 73 5.69 15.10 -1.80
C GLU A 73 5.43 13.58 -1.79
N PRO A 74 4.49 13.10 -0.96
CA PRO A 74 4.13 11.69 -0.89
C PRO A 74 3.65 11.17 -2.25
N ARG A 75 4.19 10.02 -2.67
CA ARG A 75 3.87 9.38 -3.95
C ARG A 75 2.99 8.16 -3.75
N VAL A 76 1.94 8.07 -4.55
CA VAL A 76 0.97 6.98 -4.45
C VAL A 76 1.11 6.01 -5.61
N TYR A 77 1.33 4.75 -5.29
CA TYR A 77 1.46 3.66 -6.25
C TYR A 77 0.30 2.67 -6.08
N THR A 78 -0.57 2.60 -7.07
CA THR A 78 -1.66 1.60 -7.15
C THR A 78 -1.21 0.32 -7.86
N VAL A 79 0.01 0.30 -8.38
CA VAL A 79 0.57 -0.81 -9.16
C VAL A 79 1.87 -1.28 -8.50
N TYR A 80 1.87 -2.51 -7.99
CA TYR A 80 3.02 -3.14 -7.35
C TYR A 80 4.30 -3.06 -8.20
N PHE A 81 4.22 -3.38 -9.50
CA PHE A 81 5.39 -3.34 -10.38
C PHE A 81 5.99 -1.94 -10.53
N LYS A 82 5.17 -0.88 -10.48
CA LYS A 82 5.68 0.50 -10.51
C LYS A 82 6.42 0.82 -9.21
N LEU A 83 5.84 0.48 -8.06
CA LEU A 83 6.50 0.63 -6.77
C LEU A 83 7.85 -0.10 -6.76
N VAL A 84 7.88 -1.36 -7.20
CA VAL A 84 9.14 -2.13 -7.23
C VAL A 84 10.18 -1.42 -8.08
N LYS A 85 9.83 -1.03 -9.31
CA LYS A 85 10.78 -0.44 -10.25
C LYS A 85 11.30 0.93 -9.79
N GLU A 86 10.42 1.77 -9.25
CA GLU A 86 10.74 3.17 -8.93
C GLU A 86 11.25 3.37 -7.50
N VAL A 87 10.89 2.47 -6.58
CA VAL A 87 11.17 2.61 -5.14
C VAL A 87 12.01 1.44 -4.64
N LEU A 88 11.49 0.21 -4.67
CA LEU A 88 12.15 -0.93 -4.02
C LEU A 88 13.47 -1.32 -4.68
N ASN A 89 13.56 -1.21 -6.02
CA ASN A 89 14.77 -1.51 -6.77
C ASN A 89 15.86 -0.44 -6.58
N ARG A 90 15.49 0.81 -6.25
CA ARG A 90 16.45 1.86 -5.90
C ARG A 90 17.04 1.68 -4.50
N GLN A 91 16.32 1.00 -3.59
CA GLN A 91 16.81 0.69 -2.24
C GLN A 91 17.67 -0.58 -2.17
N ALA A 92 17.73 -1.37 -3.25
CA ALA A 92 18.51 -2.60 -3.34
C ALA A 92 19.88 -2.42 -4.01
N ALA A 93 20.14 -1.23 -4.57
CA ALA A 93 21.41 -0.83 -5.20
C ALA A 93 22.20 0.08 -4.26
#